data_AF-A0A1C6BGN8-F1
#
_entry.id   AF-A0A1C6BGN8-F1
#
_cell.length_a   1.000
_cell.length_b   1.000
_cell.length_c   1.000
_cell.angle_alpha   90.00
_cell.angle_beta   90.00
_cell.angle_gamma   90.00
#
_symmetry.space_group_name_H-M   'P 1'
#
loop_
_entity.id
_entity.type
_entity.pdbx_description
1 polymer ?
#
loop_
_entity_poly.entity_id
_entity_poly.type
_entity_poly.pdbx_seq_one_letter_code
_entity_poly.pdbx_strand_id
1 'polypeptide(L)'
;MNKKKLRGFTLIELIVVLAIVAALAAILIPMMIGYTRQARAQTAIANAKNVYSGAALALLDMHTNDEEVMSAGDSDVFMGANSTVAQTSSGTQIDISKFMGEDFSGYYGFKISADGNSVEYAVWSSKPINATQVGIYTEDQILASAKSQCIGSCPVE
;
A
#
# COMPACT_ATOMS: atom_id res chain seq x y z
N MET A 1 51.80 26.85 35.89
CA MET A 1 50.69 25.87 35.79
C MET A 1 49.41 26.64 35.45
N ASN A 2 49.06 26.74 34.17
CA ASN A 2 47.94 27.56 33.70
C ASN A 2 46.60 26.88 34.00
N LYS A 3 45.86 27.38 34.99
CA LYS A 3 44.50 26.91 35.29
C LYS A 3 43.55 27.36 34.17
N LYS A 4 43.21 26.47 33.25
CA LYS A 4 42.12 26.70 32.28
C LYS A 4 40.81 26.87 33.07
N LYS A 5 40.19 28.06 33.00
CA LYS A 5 38.83 28.27 33.52
C LYS A 5 37.88 27.39 32.71
N LEU A 6 37.36 26.33 33.33
CA LEU A 6 36.23 25.58 32.80
C LEU A 6 35.01 26.51 32.87
N ARG A 7 34.54 26.98 31.72
CA ARG A 7 33.27 27.69 31.60
C ARG A 7 32.17 26.66 31.78
N GLY A 8 31.50 26.66 32.94
CA GLY A 8 30.32 25.84 33.17
C GLY A 8 29.11 26.44 32.48
N PHE A 9 28.26 25.57 31.93
CA PHE A 9 26.93 25.94 31.46
C PHE A 9 26.06 26.29 32.65
N THR A 10 25.32 27.40 32.59
CA THR A 10 24.44 27.77 33.70
C THR A 10 23.15 26.95 33.64
N LEU A 11 22.57 26.62 34.80
CA LEU A 11 21.28 25.93 34.86
C LEU A 11 20.18 26.73 34.15
N ILE A 12 20.27 28.07 34.20
CA ILE A 12 19.31 28.96 33.54
C ILE A 12 19.37 28.85 32.01
N GLU A 13 20.56 28.73 31.42
CA GLU A 13 20.72 28.51 29.97
C GLU A 13 20.10 27.17 29.55
N LEU A 14 20.19 26.13 30.39
CA LEU A 14 19.62 24.82 30.07
C LEU A 14 18.09 24.83 30.10
N ILE A 15 17.47 25.47 31.11
CA ILE A 15 16.01 25.46 31.24
C ILE A 15 15.32 26.28 30.15
N VAL A 16 15.94 27.38 29.69
CA VAL A 16 15.38 28.20 28.60
C VAL A 16 15.40 27.42 27.29
N VAL A 17 16.47 26.66 27.02
CA VAL A 17 16.57 25.81 25.83
C VAL A 17 15.53 24.69 25.86
N LEU A 18 15.38 23.99 26.99
CA LEU A 18 14.32 23.00 27.19
C LEU A 18 12.92 23.59 26.94
N ALA A 19 12.67 24.81 27.43
CA ALA A 19 11.38 25.47 27.27
C ALA A 19 11.04 25.74 25.79
N ILE A 20 12.01 26.23 25.01
CA ILE A 20 11.81 26.48 23.57
C ILE A 20 11.64 25.15 22.81
N VAL A 21 12.47 24.14 23.09
CA VAL A 21 12.37 22.81 22.46
C VAL A 21 11.02 22.16 22.78
N ALA A 22 10.53 22.25 24.02
CA ALA A 22 9.23 21.73 24.41
C ALA A 22 8.07 22.44 23.68
N ALA A 23 8.13 23.77 23.53
CA ALA A 23 7.13 24.53 22.80
C ALA A 23 7.09 24.16 21.30
N LEU A 24 8.24 24.01 20.65
CA LEU A 24 8.32 23.59 19.26
C LEU A 24 7.83 22.14 19.08
N ALA A 25 8.24 21.23 19.96
CA ALA A 25 7.82 19.83 19.92
C ALA A 25 6.30 19.68 20.08
N ALA A 26 5.67 20.49 20.94
CA ALA A 26 4.23 20.45 21.18
C ALA A 26 3.38 20.72 19.93
N ILE A 27 3.85 21.58 19.02
CA ILE A 27 3.15 21.89 17.76
C ILE A 27 3.55 20.89 16.67
N LEU A 28 4.82 20.50 16.61
CA LEU A 28 5.36 19.66 15.54
C LEU A 28 4.87 18.20 15.60
N ILE A 29 4.81 17.60 16.78
CA ILE A 29 4.40 16.19 16.96
C ILE A 29 2.99 15.90 16.40
N PRO A 30 1.92 16.65 16.74
CA PRO A 30 0.59 16.36 16.22
C PRO A 30 0.48 16.53 14.70
N MET A 31 1.19 17.50 14.10
CA MET A 31 1.17 17.71 12.64
C MET A 31 1.76 16.52 11.87
N MET A 32 2.87 15.94 12.35
CA MET A 32 3.57 14.83 11.68
C MET A 32 2.73 13.53 11.59
N ILE A 33 1.82 13.31 12.53
CA ILE A 33 0.95 12.11 12.56
C ILE A 33 -0.06 12.13 11.40
N GLY A 34 -0.54 13.32 10.98
CA GLY A 34 -1.45 13.46 9.84
C GLY A 34 -0.77 13.16 8.50
N TYR A 35 0.40 13.77 8.26
CA TYR A 35 1.14 13.62 6.99
C TYR A 35 1.61 12.19 6.74
N THR A 36 2.10 11.51 7.78
CA THR A 36 2.55 10.11 7.66
C THR A 36 1.40 9.17 7.29
N ARG A 37 0.18 9.44 7.77
CA ARG A 37 -1.01 8.65 7.42
C ARG A 37 -1.43 8.85 5.96
N GLN A 38 -1.41 10.09 5.48
CA GLN A 38 -1.71 10.38 4.08
C GLN A 38 -0.65 9.80 3.14
N ALA A 39 0.64 9.89 3.51
CA ALA A 39 1.72 9.26 2.75
C ALA A 39 1.52 7.74 2.62
N ARG A 40 1.17 7.05 3.72
CA ARG A 40 0.86 5.60 3.70
C ARG A 40 -0.34 5.27 2.80
N ALA A 41 -1.40 6.07 2.87
CA ALA A 41 -2.57 5.91 2.01
C ALA A 41 -2.20 6.06 0.53
N GLN A 42 -1.40 7.08 0.19
CA GLN A 42 -0.95 7.31 -1.18
C GLN A 42 -0.03 6.19 -1.69
N THR A 43 0.87 5.67 -0.85
CA THR A 43 1.68 4.49 -1.20
C THR A 43 0.81 3.26 -1.46
N ALA A 44 -0.23 3.05 -0.64
CA ALA A 44 -1.14 1.93 -0.83
C ALA A 44 -1.93 2.04 -2.15
N ILE A 45 -2.38 3.25 -2.52
CA ILE A 45 -3.04 3.52 -3.80
C ILE A 45 -2.07 3.28 -4.97
N ALA A 46 -0.83 3.77 -4.87
CA ALA A 46 0.18 3.56 -5.90
C ALA A 46 0.48 2.07 -6.11
N ASN A 47 0.59 1.30 -5.03
CA ASN A 47 0.77 -0.14 -5.12
C ASN A 47 -0.45 -0.83 -5.73
N ALA A 48 -1.68 -0.41 -5.39
CA ALA A 48 -2.90 -0.94 -6.01
C ALA A 48 -2.95 -0.64 -7.52
N LYS A 49 -2.49 0.54 -7.96
CA LYS A 49 -2.34 0.88 -9.38
C LYS A 49 -1.32 -0.01 -10.08
N ASN A 50 -0.20 -0.30 -9.43
CA ASN A 50 0.80 -1.23 -9.98
C ASN A 50 0.22 -2.64 -10.14
N VAL A 51 -0.56 -3.12 -9.16
CA VAL A 51 -1.28 -4.40 -9.26
C VAL A 51 -2.27 -4.38 -10.43
N TYR A 52 -3.06 -3.32 -10.56
CA TYR A 52 -4.01 -3.16 -11.66
C TYR A 52 -3.33 -3.24 -13.03
N SER A 53 -2.28 -2.43 -13.24
CA SER A 53 -1.52 -2.42 -14.49
C SER A 53 -0.85 -3.77 -14.75
N GLY A 54 -0.28 -4.40 -13.73
CA GLY A 54 0.32 -5.73 -13.86
C GLY A 54 -0.71 -6.78 -14.27
N ALA A 55 -1.88 -6.78 -13.62
CA ALA A 55 -2.95 -7.71 -13.93
C ALA A 55 -3.50 -7.51 -15.34
N ALA A 56 -3.67 -6.26 -15.79
CA ALA A 56 -4.10 -5.94 -17.15
C ALA A 56 -3.07 -6.41 -18.21
N LEU A 57 -1.78 -6.26 -17.93
CA LEU A 57 -0.71 -6.75 -18.81
C LEU A 57 -0.65 -8.29 -18.82
N ALA A 58 -0.84 -8.93 -17.68
CA ALA A 58 -0.90 -10.39 -17.60
C ALA A 58 -2.06 -10.97 -18.41
N LEU A 59 -3.24 -10.34 -18.34
CA LEU A 59 -4.39 -10.70 -19.16
C LEU A 59 -4.10 -10.55 -20.66
N LEU A 60 -3.46 -9.45 -21.06
CA LEU A 60 -3.10 -9.21 -22.45
C LEU A 60 -2.10 -10.26 -22.96
N ASP A 61 -1.09 -10.59 -22.17
CA ASP A 61 -0.10 -11.62 -22.50
C ASP A 61 -0.78 -12.99 -22.69
N MET A 62 -1.67 -13.39 -21.79
CA MET A 62 -2.43 -14.64 -21.92
C MET A 62 -3.29 -14.66 -23.20
N HIS A 63 -3.97 -13.56 -23.53
CA HIS A 63 -4.76 -13.45 -24.75
C HIS A 63 -3.89 -13.55 -26.02
N THR A 64 -2.67 -13.01 -26.01
CA THR A 64 -1.75 -13.12 -27.16
C THR A 64 -1.16 -14.51 -27.34
N ASN A 65 -1.15 -15.34 -26.30
CA ASN A 65 -0.64 -16.71 -26.34
C ASN A 65 -1.75 -17.75 -26.55
N ASP A 66 -2.97 -17.32 -26.91
CA ASP A 66 -4.18 -18.16 -27.02
C ASP A 66 -4.48 -19.00 -25.76
N GLU A 67 -4.00 -18.55 -24.59
CA GLU A 67 -4.37 -19.14 -23.30
C GLU A 67 -5.70 -18.54 -22.84
N GLU A 68 -6.77 -19.33 -22.86
CA GLU A 68 -8.04 -18.91 -22.30
C GLU A 68 -7.91 -18.76 -20.78
N VAL A 69 -8.01 -17.51 -20.31
CA VAL A 69 -8.28 -17.23 -18.91
C VAL A 69 -9.66 -17.80 -18.62
N MET A 70 -9.71 -18.97 -17.98
CA MET A 70 -10.97 -19.52 -17.49
C MET A 70 -11.60 -18.42 -16.64
N SER A 71 -12.79 -17.93 -17.06
CA SER A 71 -13.56 -16.95 -16.28
C SER A 71 -13.61 -17.46 -14.85
N ALA A 72 -12.88 -16.79 -13.97
CA ALA A 72 -13.17 -16.81 -12.56
C ALA A 72 -14.68 -16.54 -12.49
N GLY A 73 -15.45 -17.35 -11.73
CA GLY A 73 -16.88 -17.11 -11.63
C GLY A 73 -17.13 -15.65 -11.25
N ASP A 74 -18.32 -15.10 -11.50
CA ASP A 74 -18.62 -13.67 -11.33
C ASP A 74 -18.32 -13.09 -9.92
N SER A 75 -18.02 -13.96 -8.95
CA SER A 75 -17.65 -13.67 -7.55
C SER A 75 -16.20 -14.04 -7.17
N ASP A 76 -15.44 -14.69 -8.04
CA ASP A 76 -14.07 -15.11 -7.76
C ASP A 76 -13.11 -13.92 -7.91
N VAL A 77 -12.23 -13.78 -6.92
CA VAL A 77 -11.20 -12.76 -6.88
C VAL A 77 -9.85 -13.45 -6.91
N PHE A 78 -8.93 -12.94 -7.71
CA PHE A 78 -7.55 -13.39 -7.74
C PHE A 78 -6.78 -12.73 -6.62
N MET A 79 -6.05 -13.52 -5.83
CA MET A 79 -5.31 -13.04 -4.67
C MET A 79 -3.89 -13.59 -4.69
N GLY A 80 -2.94 -12.77 -4.24
CA GLY A 80 -1.54 -13.16 -4.14
C GLY A 80 -0.81 -12.33 -3.08
N ALA A 81 0.45 -12.70 -2.85
CA ALA A 81 1.31 -11.98 -1.92
C ALA A 81 2.69 -11.77 -2.55
N ASN A 82 3.25 -10.57 -2.41
CA ASN A 82 4.50 -10.16 -3.04
C ASN A 82 4.48 -10.39 -4.56
N SER A 83 5.63 -10.61 -5.19
CA SER A 83 5.72 -10.97 -6.60
C SER A 83 5.50 -12.48 -6.80
N THR A 84 4.31 -12.97 -6.49
CA THR A 84 3.91 -14.38 -6.75
C THR A 84 2.74 -14.44 -7.71
N VAL A 85 2.41 -15.65 -8.16
CA VAL A 85 1.20 -15.95 -8.92
C VAL A 85 -0.05 -15.64 -8.09
N ALA A 86 -1.05 -15.02 -8.70
CA ALA A 86 -2.36 -14.79 -8.10
C ALA A 86 -3.30 -15.95 -8.38
N GLN A 87 -4.10 -16.34 -7.39
CA GLN A 87 -4.95 -17.51 -7.47
C GLN A 87 -6.37 -17.21 -7.00
N THR A 88 -7.37 -17.86 -7.61
CA THR A 88 -8.75 -17.88 -7.13
C THR A 88 -8.98 -19.05 -6.16
N SER A 89 -10.08 -19.02 -5.40
CA SER A 89 -10.55 -20.17 -4.59
C SER A 89 -10.75 -21.45 -5.40
N SER A 90 -11.05 -21.29 -6.69
CA SER A 90 -11.25 -22.37 -7.66
C SER A 90 -9.94 -22.95 -8.20
N GLY A 91 -8.78 -22.37 -7.85
CA GLY A 91 -7.46 -22.83 -8.27
C GLY A 91 -6.96 -22.26 -9.61
N THR A 92 -7.72 -21.36 -10.24
CA THR A 92 -7.31 -20.64 -11.46
C THR A 92 -6.17 -19.68 -11.11
N GLN A 93 -5.14 -19.63 -11.95
CA GLN A 93 -3.91 -18.89 -11.65
C GLN A 93 -3.61 -17.87 -12.75
N ILE A 94 -3.17 -16.68 -12.34
CA ILE A 94 -2.65 -15.63 -13.24
C ILE A 94 -1.32 -15.18 -12.68
N ASP A 95 -0.27 -15.30 -13.48
CA ASP A 95 1.07 -14.87 -13.08
C ASP A 95 1.27 -13.39 -13.38
N ILE A 96 1.31 -12.58 -12.31
CA ILE A 96 1.52 -11.14 -12.40
C ILE A 96 2.92 -10.76 -11.92
N SER A 97 3.70 -11.73 -11.41
CA SER A 97 5.04 -11.50 -10.88
C SER A 97 5.99 -10.88 -11.90
N LYS A 98 5.80 -11.22 -13.19
CA LYS A 98 6.56 -10.67 -14.31
C LYS A 98 6.36 -9.17 -14.54
N PHE A 99 5.24 -8.62 -14.10
CA PHE A 99 4.84 -7.23 -14.33
C PHE A 99 4.89 -6.39 -13.06
N MET A 100 4.97 -7.03 -11.90
CA MET A 100 5.10 -6.42 -10.59
C MET A 100 6.56 -6.53 -10.18
N GLY A 101 7.33 -5.46 -10.45
CA GLY A 101 8.79 -5.42 -10.29
C GLY A 101 9.30 -6.09 -9.00
N GLU A 102 10.54 -6.59 -9.03
CA GLU A 102 11.10 -7.53 -8.05
C GLU A 102 10.97 -7.12 -6.58
N ASP A 103 10.89 -5.82 -6.29
CA ASP A 103 10.75 -5.25 -4.94
C ASP A 103 9.28 -5.19 -4.43
N PHE A 104 8.32 -5.68 -5.20
CA PHE A 104 6.92 -5.62 -4.80
C PHE A 104 6.67 -6.47 -3.55
N SER A 105 6.25 -5.80 -2.47
CA SER A 105 5.96 -6.40 -1.18
C SER A 105 4.55 -6.04 -0.71
N GLY A 106 3.88 -7.02 -0.11
CA GLY A 106 2.52 -6.88 0.41
C GLY A 106 1.52 -7.81 -0.26
N TYR A 107 0.29 -7.78 0.21
CA TYR A 107 -0.78 -8.64 -0.27
C TYR A 107 -1.60 -7.88 -1.28
N TYR A 108 -2.06 -8.56 -2.31
CA TYR A 108 -2.85 -7.94 -3.35
C TYR A 108 -3.98 -8.84 -3.78
N GLY A 109 -5.02 -8.22 -4.32
CA GLY A 109 -6.12 -8.94 -4.93
C GLY A 109 -6.77 -8.09 -6.02
N PHE A 110 -7.30 -8.74 -7.04
CA PHE A 110 -7.98 -8.06 -8.13
C PHE A 110 -9.09 -8.95 -8.67
N LYS A 111 -10.11 -8.30 -9.20
CA LYS A 111 -11.21 -8.96 -9.90
C LYS A 111 -11.08 -8.68 -11.39
N ILE A 112 -11.43 -9.66 -12.20
CA ILE A 112 -11.51 -9.57 -13.66
C ILE A 112 -12.98 -9.65 -14.03
N SER A 113 -13.38 -8.97 -15.11
CA SER A 113 -14.72 -9.08 -15.69
C SER A 113 -15.05 -10.54 -15.96
N ALA A 114 -16.34 -10.89 -15.90
CA ALA A 114 -16.85 -12.20 -16.29
C ALA A 114 -16.49 -12.57 -17.75
N ASP A 115 -16.21 -11.56 -18.59
CA ASP A 115 -15.75 -11.78 -19.95
C ASP A 115 -14.26 -12.16 -20.04
N GLY A 116 -13.51 -12.11 -18.93
CA GLY A 116 -12.08 -12.42 -18.87
C GLY A 116 -11.14 -11.35 -19.46
N ASN A 117 -11.70 -10.28 -20.02
CA ASN A 117 -10.94 -9.36 -20.88
C ASN A 117 -10.43 -8.08 -20.19
N SER A 118 -10.93 -7.75 -19.00
CA SER A 118 -10.58 -6.52 -18.30
C SER A 118 -10.52 -6.73 -16.79
N VAL A 119 -9.57 -6.08 -16.12
CA VAL A 119 -9.52 -6.01 -14.65
C VAL A 119 -10.60 -5.03 -14.20
N GLU A 120 -11.46 -5.39 -13.26
CA GLU A 120 -12.55 -4.53 -12.77
C GLU A 120 -12.10 -3.65 -11.58
N TYR A 121 -11.25 -4.19 -10.71
CA TYR A 121 -10.60 -3.43 -9.64
C TYR A 121 -9.40 -4.19 -9.10
N ALA A 122 -8.45 -3.45 -8.54
CA ALA A 122 -7.32 -4.00 -7.81
C ALA A 122 -7.18 -3.39 -6.43
N VAL A 123 -6.69 -4.18 -5.49
CA VAL A 123 -6.47 -3.82 -4.10
C VAL A 123 -5.07 -4.25 -3.68
N TRP A 124 -4.43 -3.40 -2.90
CA TRP A 124 -3.20 -3.72 -2.19
C TRP A 124 -3.40 -3.56 -0.69
N SER A 125 -2.71 -4.38 0.09
CA SER A 125 -2.73 -4.35 1.54
C SER A 125 -1.37 -4.70 2.15
N SER A 126 -1.00 -3.97 3.20
CA SER A 126 0.21 -4.27 3.99
C SER A 126 0.09 -5.54 4.86
N LYS A 127 -1.11 -6.10 5.01
CA LYS A 127 -1.43 -7.31 5.81
C LYS A 127 -2.23 -8.30 4.95
N PRO A 128 -2.28 -9.59 5.33
CA PRO A 128 -3.10 -10.56 4.62
C PRO A 128 -4.55 -10.09 4.51
N ILE A 129 -5.13 -10.31 3.34
CA ILE A 129 -6.50 -9.95 2.98
C ILE A 129 -7.28 -11.21 2.64
N ASN A 130 -8.58 -11.19 2.89
CA ASN A 130 -9.53 -12.21 2.46
C ASN A 130 -10.29 -11.72 1.21
N ALA A 131 -10.93 -12.63 0.47
CA ALA A 131 -11.66 -12.30 -0.77
C ALA A 131 -12.73 -11.20 -0.56
N THR A 132 -13.37 -11.15 0.61
CA THR A 132 -14.36 -10.10 0.97
C THR A 132 -13.75 -8.71 1.19
N GLN A 133 -12.43 -8.62 1.34
CA GLN A 133 -11.67 -7.38 1.52
C GLN A 133 -11.05 -6.88 0.21
N VAL A 134 -11.37 -7.53 -0.91
CA VAL A 134 -10.96 -7.06 -2.24
C VAL A 134 -12.16 -6.38 -2.87
N GLY A 135 -12.14 -5.05 -2.87
CA GLY A 135 -13.19 -4.22 -3.46
C GLY A 135 -12.73 -2.78 -3.63
N ILE A 136 -13.65 -1.95 -4.10
CA ILE A 136 -13.40 -0.52 -4.33
C ILE A 136 -13.61 0.23 -3.01
N TYR A 137 -12.57 0.92 -2.55
CA TYR A 137 -12.59 1.77 -1.37
C TYR A 137 -12.58 3.25 -1.76
N THR A 138 -13.39 4.05 -1.08
CA THR A 138 -13.32 5.51 -1.19
C THR A 138 -12.09 6.06 -0.44
N GLU A 139 -11.66 7.28 -0.77
CA GLU A 139 -10.48 7.91 -0.19
C GLU A 139 -10.54 7.98 1.35
N ASP A 140 -11.73 8.21 1.92
CA ASP A 140 -11.96 8.20 3.37
C ASP A 140 -11.74 6.81 4.00
N GLN A 141 -12.14 5.74 3.31
CA GLN A 141 -11.96 4.35 3.77
C GLN A 141 -10.49 3.93 3.70
N ILE A 142 -9.78 4.36 2.66
CA ILE A 142 -8.32 4.17 2.52
C ILE A 142 -7.59 4.89 3.65
N LEU A 143 -7.95 6.15 3.93
CA LEU A 143 -7.38 6.88 5.06
C LEU A 143 -7.71 6.21 6.39
N ALA A 144 -8.94 5.75 6.61
CA ALA A 144 -9.38 5.00 7.80
C ALA A 144 -8.54 3.75 8.02
N SER A 145 -8.29 2.98 6.97
CA SER A 145 -7.51 1.74 7.00
C SER A 145 -6.06 1.96 7.44
N ALA A 146 -5.43 3.07 7.02
CA ALA A 146 -4.01 3.40 7.28
C ALA A 146 -3.60 3.46 8.77
N LYS A 147 -4.57 3.46 9.70
CA LYS A 147 -4.31 3.35 11.16
C LYS A 147 -3.89 1.94 11.60
N SER A 148 -4.43 0.91 10.95
CA SER A 148 -4.23 -0.49 11.36
C SER A 148 -3.69 -1.35 10.22
N GLN A 149 -4.25 -1.21 9.02
CA GLN A 149 -3.89 -1.99 7.82
C GLN A 149 -3.99 -1.06 6.63
N CYS A 150 -2.86 -0.76 5.98
CA CYS A 150 -2.89 0.15 4.84
C CYS A 150 -3.50 -0.60 3.66
N ILE A 151 -4.75 -0.27 3.32
CA ILE A 151 -5.47 -0.81 2.16
C ILE A 151 -5.58 0.29 1.13
N GLY A 152 -5.16 0.04 -0.10
CA GLY A 152 -5.39 0.90 -1.25
C GLY A 152 -6.20 0.15 -2.29
N SER A 153 -7.11 0.84 -2.97
CA SER A 153 -7.81 0.30 -4.13
C SER A 153 -7.65 1.22 -5.34
N CYS A 154 -7.59 0.60 -6.51
CA CYS A 154 -7.73 1.27 -7.79
C CYS A 154 -8.97 0.69 -8.48
N PRO A 155 -10.05 1.48 -8.67
CA PRO A 155 -11.12 1.09 -9.59
C PRO A 155 -10.64 1.24 -11.05
N VAL A 156 -11.32 0.56 -11.97
CA VAL A 156 -11.33 0.96 -13.39
C VAL A 156 -11.95 2.34 -13.54
N GLU A 157 -11.34 3.18 -14.38
CA GLU A 157 -11.99 4.36 -14.94
C GLU A 157 -12.77 3.98 -16.20
#